data_AF-A0AAV2B2U8-F1
#
_entry.id   AF-A0AAV2B2U8-F1
#
_cell.length_a   1.000
_cell.length_b   1.000
_cell.length_c   1.000
_cell.angle_alpha   90.00
_cell.angle_beta   90.00
_cell.angle_gamma   90.00
#
_symmetry.space_group_name_H-M   'P 1'
#
loop_
_entity.id
_entity.type
_entity.pdbx_description
1 polymer ?
#
loop_
_entity_poly.entity_id
_entity_poly.type
_entity_poly.pdbx_seq_one_letter_code
_entity_poly.pdbx_strand_id
1 'polypeptide(L)'
;MYNLWFDAKGNKTLCLKTLVNEGTNLPNILIIANGAGFNAAKAFSDLYDLWFDAKGNKTKFLKTLEDEGVNLNHLSSILSGAGSKAAKAFKNLYNLWFNAERTKTLYVKILEKEGMNLISMSSILYGSGANTTKAFKDLYDLWFDIKGNKMPYLKILEDNGINLCNVSSILHGAGSEAGKTFKDLYFLWFDEKGNKTQYLKTMEDEGMNLLNISNILHGEGSMAGKTFKDLYDIWFEETKHHIVALY
;
A
#
# COMPACT_ATOMS: atom_id res chain seq x y z
N MET A 1 -14.57 23.90 -7.00
CA MET A 1 -14.75 22.60 -7.68
C MET A 1 -15.78 22.67 -8.80
N TYR A 2 -16.94 23.32 -8.66
CA TYR A 2 -17.98 23.37 -9.71
C TYR A 2 -17.43 23.71 -11.11
N ASN A 3 -16.65 24.79 -11.23
CA ASN A 3 -16.10 25.25 -12.52
C ASN A 3 -15.09 24.28 -13.17
N LEU A 4 -14.55 23.29 -12.44
CA LEU A 4 -13.73 22.22 -13.03
C LEU A 4 -14.60 21.17 -13.70
N TRP A 5 -15.83 21.00 -13.25
CA TRP A 5 -16.75 19.95 -13.69
C TRP A 5 -17.75 20.44 -14.73
N PHE A 6 -18.22 21.67 -14.55
CA PHE A 6 -19.26 22.28 -15.37
C PHE A 6 -18.84 23.67 -15.83
N ASP A 7 -19.17 24.00 -17.08
CA ASP A 7 -19.05 25.36 -17.59
C ASP A 7 -20.16 26.26 -17.02
N ALA A 8 -20.12 27.55 -17.35
CA ALA A 8 -21.13 28.53 -16.89
C ALA A 8 -22.56 28.21 -17.36
N LYS A 9 -22.74 27.35 -18.36
CA LYS A 9 -24.03 26.90 -18.89
C LYS A 9 -24.47 25.55 -18.29
N GLY A 10 -23.66 24.96 -17.40
CA GLY A 10 -23.94 23.66 -16.78
C GLY A 10 -23.51 22.45 -17.64
N ASN A 11 -22.79 22.65 -18.75
CA ASN A 11 -22.29 21.53 -19.55
C ASN A 11 -21.04 20.93 -18.91
N LYS A 12 -20.87 19.61 -19.02
CA LYS A 12 -19.64 18.92 -18.57
C LYS A 12 -18.42 19.51 -19.28
N THR A 13 -17.42 19.89 -18.50
CA THR A 13 -16.10 20.30 -18.99
C THR A 13 -15.38 19.11 -19.64
N LEU A 14 -14.29 19.39 -20.36
CA LEU A 14 -13.40 18.34 -20.88
C LEU A 14 -12.85 17.46 -19.76
N CYS A 15 -12.52 18.05 -18.61
CA CYS A 15 -12.02 17.33 -17.46
C CYS A 15 -13.01 16.26 -16.98
N LEU A 16 -14.27 16.64 -16.73
CA LEU A 16 -15.28 15.67 -16.30
C LEU A 16 -15.57 14.60 -17.36
N LYS A 17 -15.62 14.99 -18.64
CA LYS A 17 -15.83 14.05 -19.74
C LYS A 17 -14.70 13.00 -19.81
N THR A 18 -13.46 13.44 -19.67
CA THR A 18 -12.28 12.57 -19.73
C THR A 18 -12.32 11.52 -18.62
N LEU A 19 -12.55 11.93 -17.37
CA LEU A 19 -12.60 11.00 -16.23
C LEU A 19 -13.75 9.97 -16.34
N VAL A 20 -14.90 10.41 -16.85
CA VAL A 20 -16.04 9.52 -17.10
C VAL A 20 -15.71 8.50 -18.20
N ASN A 21 -15.06 8.94 -19.28
CA ASN A 21 -14.66 8.06 -20.38
C ASN A 21 -13.60 7.03 -19.96
N GLU A 22 -12.72 7.40 -19.03
CA GLU A 22 -11.73 6.51 -18.43
C GLU A 22 -12.32 5.54 -17.39
N GLY A 23 -13.65 5.51 -17.23
CA GLY A 23 -14.33 4.60 -16.31
C GLY A 23 -13.97 4.86 -14.84
N THR A 24 -13.54 6.08 -14.52
CA THR A 24 -13.04 6.35 -13.16
C THR A 24 -14.21 6.60 -12.21
N ASN A 25 -14.12 6.06 -11.01
CA ASN A 25 -15.09 6.33 -9.95
C ASN A 25 -14.89 7.77 -9.43
N LEU A 26 -15.77 8.69 -9.85
CA LEU A 26 -15.70 10.12 -9.49
C LEU A 26 -15.59 10.36 -7.97
N PRO A 27 -16.36 9.67 -7.11
CA PRO A 27 -16.12 9.64 -5.67
C PRO A 27 -14.66 9.41 -5.25
N ASN A 28 -13.98 8.41 -5.83
CA ASN A 28 -12.58 8.11 -5.49
C ASN A 28 -11.64 9.26 -5.85
N ILE A 29 -11.89 9.90 -7.00
CA ILE A 29 -11.14 11.10 -7.40
C ILE A 29 -11.37 12.25 -6.43
N LEU A 30 -12.61 12.48 -5.99
CA LEU A 30 -12.93 13.57 -5.07
C LEU A 30 -12.24 13.39 -3.72
N ILE A 31 -12.12 12.14 -3.24
CA ILE A 31 -11.44 11.83 -1.98
C ILE A 31 -9.96 12.21 -2.00
N ILE A 32 -9.30 12.22 -3.16
CA ILE A 32 -7.91 12.69 -3.29
C ILE A 32 -7.77 14.14 -2.79
N ALA A 33 -8.74 14.99 -3.12
CA ALA A 33 -8.73 16.40 -2.76
C ALA A 33 -9.29 16.69 -1.34
N ASN A 34 -9.67 15.66 -0.57
CA ASN A 34 -10.11 15.85 0.81
C ASN A 34 -8.99 16.52 1.63
N GLY A 35 -9.38 17.44 2.51
CA GLY A 35 -8.44 18.23 3.30
C GLY A 35 -7.70 19.35 2.54
N ALA A 36 -7.92 19.52 1.23
CA ALA A 36 -7.33 20.63 0.48
C ALA A 36 -8.03 21.99 0.71
N GLY A 37 -9.24 21.99 1.26
CA GLY A 37 -10.02 23.20 1.53
C GLY A 37 -10.19 24.07 0.28
N PHE A 38 -9.93 25.38 0.41
CA PHE A 38 -10.00 26.33 -0.70
C PHE A 38 -9.08 25.99 -1.88
N ASN A 39 -8.03 25.19 -1.65
CA ASN A 39 -7.09 24.77 -2.69
C ASN A 39 -7.52 23.49 -3.45
N ALA A 40 -8.67 22.89 -3.13
CA ALA A 40 -9.11 21.63 -3.75
C ALA A 40 -9.15 21.69 -5.28
N ALA A 41 -9.62 22.80 -5.85
CA ALA A 41 -9.67 22.96 -7.30
C ALA A 41 -8.28 22.98 -7.93
N LYS A 42 -7.35 23.75 -7.36
CA LYS A 42 -5.98 23.81 -7.84
C LYS A 42 -5.28 22.47 -7.68
N ALA A 43 -5.40 21.84 -6.52
CA ALA A 43 -4.79 20.55 -6.22
C ALA A 43 -5.24 19.47 -7.22
N PHE A 44 -6.53 19.47 -7.55
CA PHE A 44 -7.06 18.56 -8.55
C PHE A 44 -6.57 18.89 -9.96
N SER A 45 -6.54 20.17 -10.35
CA SER A 45 -6.00 20.59 -11.66
C SER A 45 -4.54 20.20 -11.82
N ASP A 46 -3.70 20.46 -10.82
CA ASP A 46 -2.27 20.11 -10.84
C ASP A 46 -2.07 18.59 -11.01
N LEU A 47 -2.94 17.77 -10.41
CA LEU A 47 -2.91 16.31 -10.55
C LEU A 47 -3.46 15.86 -11.91
N TYR A 48 -4.55 16.47 -12.37
CA TYR A 48 -5.15 16.19 -13.67
C TYR A 48 -4.13 16.44 -14.79
N ASP A 49 -3.37 17.53 -14.73
CA ASP A 49 -2.34 17.88 -15.72
C ASP A 49 -1.15 16.90 -15.73
N LEU A 50 -0.97 16.12 -14.66
CA LEU A 50 -0.01 15.02 -14.63
C LEU A 50 -0.55 13.76 -15.31
N TRP A 51 -1.88 13.55 -15.31
CA TRP A 51 -2.52 12.38 -15.90
C TRP A 51 -2.97 12.59 -17.35
N PHE A 52 -3.41 13.80 -17.69
CA PHE A 52 -3.95 14.16 -18.99
C PHE A 52 -3.34 15.46 -19.51
N ASP A 53 -3.19 15.56 -20.83
CA ASP A 53 -2.83 16.81 -21.49
C ASP A 53 -4.04 17.76 -21.61
N ALA A 54 -3.80 18.97 -22.13
CA ALA A 54 -4.85 19.98 -22.32
C ALA A 54 -5.98 19.55 -23.29
N LYS A 55 -5.78 18.47 -24.07
CA LYS A 55 -6.79 17.88 -24.97
C LYS A 55 -7.49 16.68 -24.35
N GLY A 56 -7.15 16.30 -23.11
CA GLY A 56 -7.69 15.14 -22.42
C GLY A 56 -7.03 13.81 -22.79
N ASN A 57 -5.91 13.83 -23.51
CA ASN A 57 -5.18 12.59 -23.79
C ASN A 57 -4.30 12.20 -22.61
N LYS A 58 -4.19 10.92 -22.30
CA LYS A 58 -3.27 10.42 -21.27
C LYS A 58 -1.85 10.90 -21.52
N THR A 59 -1.21 11.46 -20.49
CA THR A 59 0.21 11.82 -20.53
C THR A 59 1.07 10.55 -20.55
N LYS A 60 2.37 10.73 -20.75
CA LYS A 60 3.34 9.64 -20.64
C LYS A 60 3.40 9.04 -19.23
N PHE A 61 3.12 9.82 -18.18
CA PHE A 61 3.11 9.31 -16.81
C PHE A 61 2.04 8.24 -16.62
N LEU A 62 0.81 8.57 -17.01
CA LEU A 62 -0.31 7.64 -16.86
C LEU A 62 -0.16 6.43 -17.78
N LYS A 63 0.26 6.61 -19.04
CA LYS A 63 0.51 5.50 -19.96
C LYS A 63 1.53 4.51 -19.42
N THR A 64 2.68 4.98 -18.95
CA THR A 64 3.73 4.12 -18.37
C THR A 64 3.23 3.35 -17.13
N LEU A 65 2.36 3.95 -16.31
CA LEU A 65 1.76 3.25 -15.17
C LEU A 65 0.75 2.19 -15.61
N GLU A 66 -0.10 2.50 -16.60
CA GLU A 66 -1.08 1.57 -17.15
C GLU A 66 -0.44 0.39 -17.87
N ASP A 67 0.71 0.59 -18.53
CA ASP A 67 1.51 -0.49 -19.13
C ASP A 67 1.99 -1.49 -18.05
N GLU A 68 2.14 -1.05 -16.80
CA GLU A 68 2.45 -1.88 -15.62
C GLU A 68 1.20 -2.30 -14.83
N GLY A 69 -0.01 -2.08 -15.40
CA GLY A 69 -1.29 -2.44 -14.80
C GLY A 69 -1.81 -1.47 -13.72
N VAL A 70 -1.11 -0.38 -13.44
CA VAL A 70 -1.51 0.64 -12.47
C VAL A 70 -2.40 1.71 -13.12
N ASN A 71 -3.71 1.47 -13.10
CA ASN A 71 -4.71 2.41 -13.60
C ASN A 71 -5.09 3.53 -12.59
N LEU A 72 -5.98 4.44 -13.02
CA LEU A 72 -6.48 5.56 -12.22
C LEU A 72 -7.17 5.16 -10.91
N ASN A 73 -7.82 3.99 -10.84
CA ASN A 73 -8.43 3.53 -9.59
C ASN A 73 -7.35 3.26 -8.54
N HIS A 74 -6.28 2.55 -8.91
CA HIS A 74 -5.13 2.35 -8.00
C HIS A 74 -4.52 3.68 -7.56
N LEU A 75 -4.28 4.59 -8.50
CA LEU A 75 -3.71 5.91 -8.19
C LEU A 75 -4.60 6.73 -7.27
N SER A 76 -5.92 6.71 -7.50
CA SER A 76 -6.89 7.41 -6.65
C SER A 76 -6.95 6.83 -5.25
N SER A 77 -6.86 5.50 -5.12
CA SER A 77 -6.79 4.80 -3.85
C SER A 77 -5.52 5.13 -3.09
N ILE A 78 -4.35 5.11 -3.74
CA ILE A 78 -3.07 5.48 -3.11
C ILE A 78 -3.11 6.93 -2.64
N LEU A 79 -3.58 7.85 -3.48
CA LEU A 79 -3.54 9.29 -3.22
C LEU A 79 -4.75 9.81 -2.43
N SER A 80 -5.64 8.93 -1.99
CA SER A 80 -6.78 9.26 -1.13
C SER A 80 -6.34 10.11 0.07
N GLY A 81 -6.98 11.25 0.28
CA GLY A 81 -6.65 12.17 1.38
C GLY A 81 -5.32 12.94 1.24
N ALA A 82 -4.64 12.89 0.08
CA ALA A 82 -3.41 13.66 -0.13
C ALA A 82 -3.63 15.19 -0.18
N GLY A 83 -4.86 15.62 -0.46
CA GLY A 83 -5.28 17.01 -0.49
C GLY A 83 -4.43 17.85 -1.44
N SER A 84 -3.97 19.01 -0.96
CA SER A 84 -3.11 19.92 -1.73
C SER A 84 -1.73 19.35 -2.11
N LYS A 85 -1.34 18.21 -1.54
CA LYS A 85 -0.05 17.55 -1.82
C LYS A 85 -0.17 16.44 -2.88
N ALA A 86 -1.35 16.17 -3.41
CA ALA A 86 -1.61 15.03 -4.30
C ALA A 86 -0.67 14.98 -5.52
N ALA A 87 -0.54 16.08 -6.26
CA ALA A 87 0.34 16.17 -7.43
C ALA A 87 1.81 15.88 -7.09
N LYS A 88 2.30 16.42 -5.97
CA LYS A 88 3.66 16.20 -5.47
C LYS A 88 3.86 14.74 -5.03
N ALA A 89 2.90 14.17 -4.31
CA ALA A 89 2.92 12.79 -3.85
C ALA A 89 2.95 11.80 -5.03
N PHE A 90 2.08 12.01 -6.02
CA PHE A 90 2.08 11.24 -7.28
C PHE A 90 3.45 11.33 -7.97
N LYS A 91 3.97 12.54 -8.16
CA LYS A 91 5.23 12.73 -8.89
C LYS A 91 6.41 12.07 -8.19
N ASN A 92 6.47 12.18 -6.87
CA ASN A 92 7.53 11.56 -6.07
C ASN A 92 7.45 10.03 -6.12
N LEU A 93 6.24 9.46 -6.00
CA LEU A 93 6.05 8.01 -6.14
C LEU A 93 6.42 7.53 -7.54
N TYR A 94 5.96 8.24 -8.57
CA TYR A 94 6.34 7.94 -9.96
C TYR A 94 7.86 7.92 -10.13
N ASN A 95 8.58 8.90 -9.56
CA ASN A 95 10.04 8.97 -9.64
C ASN A 95 10.75 7.87 -8.83
N LEU A 96 10.09 7.26 -7.84
CA LEU A 96 10.59 6.06 -7.18
C LEU A 96 10.42 4.83 -8.06
N TRP A 97 9.37 4.77 -8.88
CA TRP A 97 9.10 3.62 -9.74
C TRP A 97 9.81 3.70 -11.10
N PHE A 98 9.91 4.89 -11.67
CA PHE A 98 10.48 5.13 -12.99
C PHE A 98 11.47 6.30 -12.98
N ASN A 99 12.54 6.18 -13.75
CA ASN A 99 13.49 7.27 -13.98
C ASN A 99 12.95 8.29 -15.00
N ALA A 100 13.74 9.33 -15.30
CA ALA A 100 13.36 10.38 -16.26
C ALA A 100 13.11 9.85 -17.70
N GLU A 101 13.76 8.73 -18.04
CA GLU A 101 13.60 8.03 -19.32
C GLU A 101 12.36 7.12 -19.36
N ARG A 102 11.64 7.00 -18.23
CA ARG A 102 10.49 6.12 -18.00
C ARG A 102 10.84 4.64 -17.92
N THR A 103 12.09 4.34 -17.60
CA THR A 103 12.56 2.99 -17.31
C THR A 103 12.40 2.70 -15.81
N LYS A 104 11.99 1.48 -15.48
CA LYS A 104 11.92 1.00 -14.08
C LYS A 104 13.21 1.29 -13.33
N THR A 105 13.08 1.88 -12.14
CA THR A 105 14.21 2.09 -11.24
C THR A 105 14.71 0.75 -10.68
N LEU A 106 15.82 0.80 -9.95
CA LEU A 106 16.33 -0.35 -9.22
C LEU A 106 15.30 -0.89 -8.22
N TYR A 107 14.53 -0.02 -7.54
CA TYR A 107 13.48 -0.41 -6.60
C TYR A 107 12.47 -1.39 -7.22
N VAL A 108 11.93 -1.03 -8.39
CA VAL A 108 10.91 -1.84 -9.07
C VAL A 108 11.51 -3.14 -9.59
N LYS A 109 12.71 -3.06 -10.20
CA LYS A 109 13.40 -4.26 -10.72
C LYS A 109 13.66 -5.31 -9.63
N ILE A 110 13.99 -4.87 -8.42
CA ILE A 110 14.22 -5.77 -7.28
C ILE A 110 12.90 -6.36 -6.79
N LEU A 111 11.86 -5.53 -6.63
CA LEU A 111 10.53 -6.03 -6.26
C LEU A 111 10.05 -7.11 -7.24
N GLU A 112 10.16 -6.86 -8.55
CA GLU A 112 9.74 -7.81 -9.58
C GLU A 112 10.54 -9.10 -9.56
N LYS A 113 11.85 -9.01 -9.34
CA LYS A 113 12.71 -10.19 -9.15
C LYS A 113 12.25 -11.05 -7.98
N GLU A 114 11.72 -10.42 -6.93
CA GLU A 114 11.20 -11.08 -5.73
C GLU A 114 9.69 -11.35 -5.79
N GLY A 115 9.09 -11.35 -7.00
CA GLY A 115 7.70 -11.75 -7.23
C GLY A 115 6.66 -10.66 -6.93
N MET A 116 7.08 -9.42 -6.68
CA MET A 116 6.20 -8.28 -6.42
C MET A 116 6.07 -7.38 -7.63
N ASN A 117 4.84 -7.06 -8.03
CA ASN A 117 4.55 -6.07 -9.06
C ASN A 117 4.01 -4.77 -8.46
N LEU A 118 3.84 -3.75 -9.32
CA LEU A 118 3.32 -2.46 -8.89
C LEU A 118 1.85 -2.50 -8.47
N ILE A 119 1.07 -3.49 -8.89
CA ILE A 119 -0.32 -3.68 -8.45
C ILE A 119 -0.33 -4.11 -6.97
N SER A 120 0.47 -5.10 -6.59
CA SER A 120 0.62 -5.54 -5.20
C SER A 120 1.16 -4.41 -4.32
N MET A 121 2.13 -3.63 -4.81
CA MET A 121 2.61 -2.46 -4.08
C MET A 121 1.53 -1.37 -3.94
N SER A 122 0.75 -1.12 -4.99
CA SER A 122 -0.38 -0.18 -4.95
C SER A 122 -1.44 -0.59 -3.93
N SER A 123 -1.67 -1.89 -3.80
CA SER A 123 -2.57 -2.48 -2.83
C SER A 123 -2.12 -2.24 -1.38
N ILE A 124 -0.81 -2.35 -1.11
CA ILE A 124 -0.25 -2.04 0.21
C ILE A 124 -0.35 -0.53 0.50
N LEU A 125 -0.04 0.30 -0.50
CA LEU A 125 -0.02 1.77 -0.38
C LEU A 125 -1.41 2.43 -0.43
N TYR A 126 -2.49 1.64 -0.49
CA TYR A 126 -3.86 2.13 -0.46
C TYR A 126 -4.07 3.07 0.73
N GLY A 127 -4.60 4.28 0.48
CA GLY A 127 -4.89 5.26 1.53
C GLY A 127 -3.67 5.97 2.13
N SER A 128 -2.46 5.76 1.59
CA SER A 128 -1.25 6.43 2.10
C SER A 128 -1.20 7.94 1.83
N GLY A 129 -1.97 8.41 0.86
CA GLY A 129 -2.18 9.82 0.53
C GLY A 129 -0.86 10.57 0.30
N ALA A 130 -0.69 11.68 1.00
CA ALA A 130 0.51 12.51 0.91
C ALA A 130 1.79 11.79 1.42
N ASN A 131 1.65 10.72 2.20
CA ASN A 131 2.75 9.97 2.79
C ASN A 131 3.20 8.78 1.94
N THR A 132 2.60 8.55 0.77
CA THR A 132 2.86 7.38 -0.08
C THR A 132 4.34 7.12 -0.38
N THR A 133 5.12 8.17 -0.67
CA THR A 133 6.56 8.07 -0.93
C THR A 133 7.32 7.58 0.29
N LYS A 134 6.96 8.07 1.48
CA LYS A 134 7.58 7.66 2.74
C LYS A 134 7.20 6.21 3.06
N ALA A 135 5.92 5.87 2.92
CA ALA A 135 5.43 4.52 3.18
C ALA A 135 6.11 3.46 2.29
N PHE A 136 6.24 3.74 0.98
CA PHE A 136 6.99 2.88 0.07
C PHE A 136 8.44 2.71 0.53
N LYS A 137 9.11 3.81 0.89
CA LYS A 137 10.51 3.80 1.28
C LYS A 137 10.77 3.07 2.59
N ASP A 138 9.99 3.39 3.63
CA ASP A 138 10.10 2.74 4.93
C ASP A 138 9.92 1.22 4.79
N LEU A 139 8.94 0.78 4.00
CA LEU A 139 8.68 -0.64 3.78
C LEU A 139 9.78 -1.30 2.95
N TYR A 140 10.20 -0.64 1.86
CA TYR A 140 11.28 -1.15 1.01
C TYR A 140 12.58 -1.31 1.80
N ASP A 141 12.94 -0.33 2.63
CA ASP A 141 14.20 -0.33 3.40
C ASP A 141 14.17 -1.38 4.55
N LEU A 142 12.99 -1.91 4.91
CA LEU A 142 12.86 -3.08 5.79
C LEU A 142 13.11 -4.40 5.06
N TRP A 143 12.88 -4.44 3.75
CA TRP A 143 13.06 -5.64 2.93
C TRP A 143 14.42 -5.70 2.25
N PHE A 144 14.95 -4.55 1.83
CA PHE A 144 16.15 -4.47 1.00
C PHE A 144 17.06 -3.30 1.43
N ASP A 145 18.37 -3.49 1.26
CA ASP A 145 19.32 -2.39 1.35
C ASP A 145 19.32 -1.53 0.06
N ILE A 146 20.13 -0.47 0.06
CA ILE A 146 20.26 0.45 -1.08
C ILE A 146 20.77 -0.22 -2.38
N LYS A 147 21.45 -1.37 -2.27
CA LYS A 147 21.95 -2.16 -3.40
C LYS A 147 20.95 -3.22 -3.85
N GLY A 148 19.89 -3.45 -3.08
CA GLY A 148 18.89 -4.47 -3.33
C GLY A 148 19.15 -5.81 -2.67
N ASN A 149 20.08 -5.89 -1.73
CA ASN A 149 20.26 -7.11 -0.97
C ASN A 149 19.16 -7.23 0.07
N LYS A 150 18.62 -8.44 0.24
CA LYS A 150 17.60 -8.71 1.26
C LYS A 150 18.15 -8.39 2.66
N MET A 151 17.37 -7.62 3.40
CA MET A 151 17.58 -7.35 4.82
C MET A 151 17.24 -8.61 5.65
N PRO A 152 17.76 -8.74 6.88
CA PRO A 152 17.51 -9.90 7.73
C PRO A 152 16.03 -10.24 7.91
N TYR A 153 15.17 -9.22 8.07
CA TYR A 153 13.72 -9.41 8.22
C TYR A 153 13.11 -10.27 7.11
N LEU A 154 13.42 -9.94 5.85
CA LEU A 154 12.88 -10.69 4.70
C LEU A 154 13.50 -12.08 4.59
N LYS A 155 14.82 -12.22 4.81
CA LYS A 155 15.48 -13.54 4.77
C LYS A 155 14.87 -14.52 5.78
N ILE A 156 14.65 -14.05 7.01
CA ILE A 156 14.09 -14.87 8.09
C ILE A 156 12.66 -15.31 7.76
N LEU A 157 11.85 -14.41 7.17
CA LEU A 157 10.51 -14.78 6.70
C LEU A 157 10.57 -15.85 5.61
N GLU A 158 11.45 -15.69 4.62
CA GLU A 158 11.60 -16.64 3.50
C GLU A 158 12.10 -18.01 3.97
N ASP A 159 13.05 -18.04 4.90
CA ASP A 159 13.55 -19.27 5.54
C ASP A 159 12.44 -20.01 6.32
N ASN A 160 11.37 -19.29 6.71
CA ASN A 160 10.17 -19.82 7.36
C ASN A 160 8.97 -19.94 6.39
N GLY A 161 9.20 -19.91 5.08
CA GLY A 161 8.18 -20.16 4.05
C GLY A 161 7.26 -18.99 3.73
N ILE A 162 7.58 -17.78 4.18
CA ILE A 162 6.82 -16.55 3.91
C ILE A 162 7.57 -15.69 2.90
N ASN A 163 6.97 -15.50 1.72
CA ASN A 163 7.52 -14.63 0.69
C ASN A 163 6.81 -13.26 0.64
N LEU A 164 7.26 -12.36 -0.25
CA LEU A 164 6.65 -11.04 -0.37
C LEU A 164 5.20 -11.07 -0.87
N CYS A 165 4.76 -12.10 -1.60
CA CYS A 165 3.35 -12.23 -1.96
C CYS A 165 2.50 -12.44 -0.70
N ASN A 166 2.91 -13.32 0.21
CA ASN A 166 2.25 -13.51 1.51
C ASN A 166 2.23 -12.20 2.31
N VAL A 167 3.37 -11.50 2.40
CA VAL A 167 3.46 -10.23 3.11
C VAL A 167 2.55 -9.17 2.49
N SER A 168 2.53 -9.05 1.15
CA SER A 168 1.67 -8.10 0.46
C SER A 168 0.19 -8.35 0.69
N SER A 169 -0.18 -9.62 0.83
CA SER A 169 -1.52 -10.07 1.10
C SER A 169 -1.99 -9.67 2.50
N ILE A 170 -1.12 -9.79 3.50
CA ILE A 170 -1.39 -9.33 4.86
C ILE A 170 -1.47 -7.81 4.91
N LEU A 171 -0.51 -7.12 4.26
CA LEU A 171 -0.38 -5.66 4.31
C LEU A 171 -1.32 -4.92 3.33
N HIS A 172 -2.25 -5.62 2.68
CA HIS A 172 -3.27 -4.98 1.85
C HIS A 172 -3.98 -3.88 2.63
N GLY A 173 -3.98 -2.65 2.13
CA GLY A 173 -4.65 -1.54 2.82
C GLY A 173 -3.89 -0.92 3.99
N ALA A 174 -2.64 -1.34 4.28
CA ALA A 174 -1.88 -0.79 5.40
C ALA A 174 -1.50 0.70 5.21
N GLY A 175 -1.42 1.16 3.96
CA GLY A 175 -1.28 2.57 3.61
C GLY A 175 0.00 3.19 4.17
N SER A 176 -0.14 4.31 4.89
CA SER A 176 0.99 5.01 5.48
C SER A 176 1.70 4.22 6.58
N GLU A 177 1.02 3.26 7.19
CA GLU A 177 1.54 2.46 8.31
C GLU A 177 2.23 1.18 7.88
N ALA A 178 2.31 0.88 6.57
CA ALA A 178 2.76 -0.41 6.07
C ALA A 178 4.12 -0.87 6.65
N GLY A 179 5.11 0.02 6.74
CA GLY A 179 6.40 -0.29 7.35
C GLY A 179 6.32 -0.57 8.85
N LYS A 180 5.49 0.19 9.58
CA LYS A 180 5.23 -0.03 11.02
C LYS A 180 4.52 -1.36 11.24
N THR A 181 3.43 -1.61 10.51
CA THR A 181 2.66 -2.86 10.60
C THR A 181 3.53 -4.08 10.27
N PHE A 182 4.33 -4.03 9.20
CA PHE A 182 5.27 -5.10 8.88
C PHE A 182 6.21 -5.39 10.04
N LYS A 183 6.81 -4.34 10.61
CA LYS A 183 7.78 -4.46 11.70
C LYS A 183 7.12 -4.99 12.98
N ASP A 184 5.96 -4.46 13.35
CA ASP A 184 5.21 -4.89 14.54
C ASP A 184 4.81 -6.37 14.43
N LEU A 185 4.30 -6.80 13.26
CA LEU A 185 3.96 -8.20 13.01
C LEU A 185 5.19 -9.10 13.02
N TYR A 186 6.29 -8.66 12.40
CA TYR A 186 7.56 -9.38 12.45
C TYR A 186 7.98 -9.63 13.90
N PHE A 187 7.90 -8.62 14.77
CA PHE A 187 8.29 -8.77 16.18
C PHE A 187 7.33 -9.58 17.05
N LEU A 188 6.12 -9.83 16.56
CA LEU A 188 5.25 -10.83 17.15
C LEU A 188 5.69 -12.25 16.80
N TRP A 189 6.31 -12.45 15.63
CA TRP A 189 6.77 -13.76 15.17
C TRP A 189 8.21 -14.09 15.55
N PHE A 190 9.12 -13.10 15.47
CA PHE A 190 10.55 -13.26 15.66
C PHE A 190 11.12 -12.16 16.56
N ASP A 191 12.17 -12.48 17.33
CA ASP A 191 12.93 -11.48 18.07
C ASP A 191 13.93 -10.71 17.17
N GLU A 192 14.67 -9.77 17.75
CA GLU A 192 15.69 -8.97 17.04
C GLU A 192 16.80 -9.81 16.39
N LYS A 193 17.05 -11.02 16.90
CA LYS A 193 18.04 -11.96 16.38
C LYS A 193 17.45 -12.91 15.34
N GLY A 194 16.14 -12.87 15.12
CA GLY A 194 15.44 -13.78 14.21
C GLY A 194 14.97 -15.09 14.84
N ASN A 195 15.04 -15.23 16.16
CA ASN A 195 14.51 -16.42 16.82
C ASN A 195 12.99 -16.31 16.95
N LYS A 196 12.28 -17.42 16.74
CA LYS A 196 10.83 -17.46 16.98
C LYS A 196 10.49 -17.05 18.41
N THR A 197 9.54 -16.12 18.55
CA THR A 197 9.00 -15.70 19.85
C THR A 197 8.16 -16.82 20.47
N GLN A 198 7.72 -16.63 21.72
CA GLN A 198 6.77 -17.55 22.34
C GLN A 198 5.44 -17.64 21.56
N TYR A 199 5.00 -16.53 20.96
CA TYR A 199 3.73 -16.49 20.22
C TYR A 199 3.73 -17.45 19.04
N LEU A 200 4.79 -17.38 18.22
CA LEU A 200 4.91 -18.25 17.06
C LEU A 200 5.17 -19.71 17.46
N LYS A 201 6.03 -19.94 18.48
CA LYS A 201 6.30 -21.31 18.96
C LYS A 201 5.04 -22.02 19.43
N THR A 202 4.23 -21.37 20.26
CA THR A 202 2.98 -21.97 20.75
C THR A 202 2.00 -22.25 19.62
N MET A 203 1.86 -21.36 18.63
CA MET A 203 1.01 -21.62 17.46
C MET A 203 1.51 -22.84 16.66
N GLU A 204 2.83 -22.96 16.45
CA GLU A 204 3.43 -24.08 15.72
C GLU A 204 3.32 -25.41 16.47
N ASP A 205 3.50 -25.40 17.80
CA ASP A 205 3.32 -26.57 18.67
C ASP A 205 1.88 -27.12 18.59
N GLU A 206 0.91 -26.23 18.35
CA GLU A 206 -0.51 -26.54 18.14
C GLU A 206 -0.85 -26.82 16.66
N GLY A 207 0.16 -26.99 15.81
CA GLY A 207 0.02 -27.41 14.41
C GLY A 207 -0.28 -26.29 13.41
N MET A 208 -0.24 -25.02 13.82
CA MET A 208 -0.40 -23.87 12.92
C MET A 208 0.95 -23.33 12.49
N ASN A 209 1.35 -23.61 11.26
CA ASN A 209 2.57 -23.03 10.69
C ASN A 209 2.35 -21.56 10.25
N LEU A 210 3.46 -20.88 9.95
CA LEU A 210 3.43 -19.47 9.57
C LEU A 210 2.61 -19.19 8.30
N LEU A 211 2.53 -20.15 7.36
CA LEU A 211 1.70 -20.02 6.17
C LEU A 211 0.21 -20.04 6.52
N ASN A 212 -0.22 -20.92 7.43
CA ASN A 212 -1.60 -20.93 7.94
C ASN A 212 -1.94 -19.59 8.60
N ILE A 213 -1.06 -19.09 9.47
CA ILE A 213 -1.22 -17.80 10.14
C ILE A 213 -1.31 -16.66 9.11
N SER A 214 -0.45 -16.65 8.10
CA SER A 214 -0.45 -15.62 7.06
C SER A 214 -1.75 -15.58 6.26
N ASN A 215 -2.36 -16.75 6.02
CA ASN A 215 -3.65 -16.86 5.33
C ASN A 215 -4.81 -16.34 6.20
N ILE A 216 -4.75 -16.54 7.52
CA ILE A 216 -5.74 -15.98 8.46
C ILE A 216 -5.64 -14.45 8.47
N LEU A 217 -4.42 -13.91 8.43
CA LEU A 217 -4.17 -12.47 8.43
C LEU A 217 -4.32 -11.81 7.04
N HIS A 218 -4.83 -12.54 6.05
CA HIS A 218 -5.06 -12.00 4.71
C HIS A 218 -5.97 -10.78 4.76
N GLY A 219 -5.53 -9.64 4.21
CA GLY A 219 -6.36 -8.44 4.10
C GLY A 219 -6.46 -7.59 5.36
N GLU A 220 -5.78 -7.96 6.45
CA GLU A 220 -5.85 -7.24 7.72
C GLU A 220 -5.22 -5.84 7.67
N GLY A 221 -4.29 -5.62 6.73
CA GLY A 221 -3.65 -4.34 6.52
C GLY A 221 -3.00 -3.83 7.80
N SER A 222 -3.35 -2.61 8.20
CA SER A 222 -2.78 -1.96 9.38
C SER A 222 -3.11 -2.66 10.71
N MET A 223 -4.11 -3.54 10.74
CA MET A 223 -4.54 -4.26 11.94
C MET A 223 -3.83 -5.60 12.14
N ALA A 224 -3.04 -6.09 11.17
CA ALA A 224 -2.51 -7.45 11.18
C ALA A 224 -1.82 -7.86 12.50
N GLY A 225 -0.98 -6.99 13.07
CA GLY A 225 -0.32 -7.27 14.35
C GLY A 225 -1.29 -7.36 15.53
N LYS A 226 -2.30 -6.49 15.57
CA LYS A 226 -3.37 -6.53 16.59
C LYS A 226 -4.20 -7.80 16.43
N THR A 227 -4.66 -8.10 15.22
CA THR A 227 -5.46 -9.28 14.92
C THR A 227 -4.71 -10.57 15.28
N PHE A 228 -3.42 -10.67 14.97
CA PHE A 228 -2.59 -11.81 15.39
C PHE A 228 -2.56 -11.96 16.91
N LYS A 229 -2.33 -10.86 17.64
CA LYS A 229 -2.24 -10.87 19.10
C LYS A 229 -3.59 -11.23 19.74
N ASP A 230 -4.68 -10.63 19.27
CA ASP A 230 -6.04 -10.93 19.74
C ASP A 230 -6.37 -12.43 19.54
N LEU A 231 -6.03 -13.01 18.39
CA LEU A 231 -6.22 -14.44 18.12
C LEU A 231 -5.42 -15.32 19.07
N TYR A 232 -4.16 -14.97 19.32
CA TYR A 232 -3.31 -15.70 20.25
C TYR A 232 -3.91 -15.67 21.67
N ASP A 233 -4.37 -14.50 22.12
CA ASP A 233 -4.90 -14.32 23.47
C ASP A 233 -6.19 -15.14 23.66
N ILE A 234 -7.09 -15.13 22.67
CA ILE A 234 -8.32 -15.92 22.67
C ILE A 234 -8.04 -17.43 22.73
N TRP A 235 -7.08 -17.92 21.95
CA TRP A 235 -6.83 -19.36 21.87
C TRP A 235 -6.01 -19.90 23.05
N PHE A 236 -5.05 -19.13 23.56
CA PHE A 236 -4.01 -19.66 24.45
C PHE A 236 -3.86 -18.93 25.79
N GLU A 237 -4.40 -17.72 25.94
CA GLU A 237 -4.36 -16.98 27.22
C GLU A 237 -5.70 -17.06 27.96
N GLU A 238 -6.85 -16.91 27.29
CA GLU A 238 -8.17 -17.01 27.94
C GLU A 238 -8.51 -18.43 28.42
N THR A 239 -7.98 -19.46 27.74
CA THR A 239 -8.20 -20.88 28.11
C THR A 239 -7.45 -21.30 29.38
N LYS A 240 -6.39 -20.59 29.79
CA LYS A 240 -5.70 -20.86 31.06
C LYS A 240 -6.54 -20.50 32.30
N HIS A 241 -7.51 -19.60 32.18
CA HIS A 241 -8.36 -19.22 33.32
C HIS A 241 -9.56 -20.15 33.55
N HIS A 242 -9.95 -20.98 32.58
CA HIS A 242 -11.04 -21.94 32.75
C HIS A 242 -10.59 -23.32 33.24
N ILE A 243 -9.33 -23.71 33.05
CA ILE A 243 -8.82 -25.02 33.51
C ILE A 243 -8.40 -24.99 35.00
N VAL A 244 -8.02 -23.82 35.53
CA VAL A 244 -7.62 -23.68 36.95
C VAL A 244 -8.82 -23.61 37.91
N ALA A 245 -10.05 -23.46 37.40
CA ALA A 245 -11.27 -23.43 38.22
C ALA A 245 -11.92 -24.80 38.46
N LEU A 246 -11.28 -25.90 38.04
CA LEU A 246 -11.82 -27.27 38.16
C LEU A 246 -10.97 -28.23 39.02
N TYR A 247 -10.07 -27.71 39.86
CA TYR A 247 -9.37 -28.48 40.89
C TYR A 247 -9.43 -27.74 42.23
#